data_AF-A0A855X3Z9-F1
#
_entry.id   AF-A0A855X3Z9-F1
#
_cell.length_a   1.000
_cell.length_b   1.000
_cell.length_c   1.000
_cell.angle_alpha   90.00
_cell.angle_beta   90.00
_cell.angle_gamma   90.00
#
_symmetry.space_group_name_H-M   'P 1'
#
loop_
_entity.id
_entity.type
_entity.pdbx_description
1 polymer ?
#
loop_
_entity_poly.entity_id
_entity_poly.type
_entity_poly.pdbx_seq_one_letter_code
_entity_poly.pdbx_strand_id
1 'polypeptide(L)'
;MVEEKKQAPTGGRVTPDDRFHYIGFEVYPGKGGDIFKSEAEKTQLVEGVRQKRSKGDIIREQCSLLLARVTGLERTALTVACVIILASIFAPWYSAYNTVVDQSSQSAALAAQASGATGEEVITGAQVRPKTHNVPESLSGIGALISIGSVGGAMFSSGFALILTALIMLVYTLLSIALPIYVLMALYKKGKESADEAALRLKKILRYNWVPVILLAAAFVLSFFGSDYASGVSSMFTSFGTSYGPGVFLGSMSWGLLLTVGGFFVLAFKGIEI
;
A
#
# COMPACT_ATOMS: atom_id res chain seq x y z
N MET A 1 10.64 -38.58 24.81
CA MET A 1 10.56 -37.12 24.54
C MET A 1 11.18 -36.42 25.72
N VAL A 2 12.29 -35.73 25.48
CA VAL A 2 13.19 -35.17 26.51
C VAL A 2 12.65 -33.80 26.91
N GLU A 3 12.39 -33.61 28.21
CA GLU A 3 12.04 -32.30 28.77
C GLU A 3 13.20 -31.32 28.60
N GLU A 4 12.95 -30.26 27.85
CA GLU A 4 13.88 -29.17 27.63
C GLU A 4 13.97 -28.33 28.93
N LYS A 5 15.02 -28.56 29.72
CA LYS A 5 15.36 -27.74 30.89
C LYS A 5 15.65 -26.31 30.44
N LYS A 6 14.66 -25.43 30.62
CA LYS A 6 14.80 -23.98 30.51
C LYS A 6 15.91 -23.52 31.47
N GLN A 7 17.08 -23.14 30.93
CA GLN A 7 18.17 -22.57 31.70
C GLN A 7 17.67 -21.29 32.40
N ALA A 8 17.87 -21.22 33.71
CA ALA A 8 17.66 -20.00 34.47
C ALA A 8 18.61 -18.90 33.95
N PRO A 9 18.16 -17.64 33.85
CA PRO A 9 19.02 -16.56 33.39
C PRO A 9 20.24 -16.45 34.32
N THR A 10 21.43 -16.52 33.73
CA THR A 10 22.71 -16.28 34.40
C THR A 10 22.65 -14.97 35.17
N GLY A 11 22.85 -15.05 36.49
CA GLY A 11 22.67 -13.97 37.46
C GLY A 11 23.65 -12.80 37.30
N GLY A 12 23.42 -11.97 36.28
CA GLY A 12 23.90 -10.61 36.26
C GLY A 12 23.16 -9.79 37.32
N ARG A 13 23.89 -9.07 38.17
CA ARG A 13 23.30 -8.13 39.15
C ARG A 13 22.45 -7.11 38.40
N VAL A 14 21.14 -7.13 38.63
CA VAL A 14 20.19 -6.10 38.16
C VAL A 14 20.69 -4.73 38.64
N THR A 15 20.99 -3.84 37.69
CA THR A 15 21.48 -2.49 38.00
C THR A 15 20.40 -1.69 38.74
N PRO A 16 20.76 -0.62 39.49
CA PRO A 16 19.77 0.21 40.17
C PRO A 16 18.67 0.75 39.24
N ASP A 17 19.01 1.08 37.99
CA ASP A 17 18.06 1.56 36.97
C ASP A 17 17.13 0.44 36.46
N ASP A 18 17.63 -0.79 36.32
CA ASP A 18 16.84 -1.93 35.86
C ASP A 18 15.79 -2.39 36.89
N ARG A 19 15.99 -2.09 38.19
CA ARG A 19 15.05 -2.50 39.26
C ARG A 19 13.69 -1.80 39.16
N PHE A 20 13.65 -0.60 38.58
CA PHE A 20 12.39 0.13 38.34
C PHE A 20 11.49 -0.54 37.30
N HIS A 21 12.05 -1.41 36.45
CA HIS A 21 11.32 -2.16 35.42
C HIS A 21 10.52 -3.33 36.01
N TYR A 22 10.98 -3.93 37.11
CA TYR A 22 10.40 -5.16 37.69
C TYR A 22 9.24 -4.94 38.66
N ILE A 23 8.91 -3.69 39.02
CA ILE A 23 7.81 -3.38 39.95
C ILE A 23 6.45 -3.31 39.20
N GLY A 24 6.23 -4.16 38.19
CA GLY A 24 5.05 -4.07 37.33
C GLY A 24 4.56 -5.39 36.76
N PHE A 25 5.44 -6.27 36.31
CA PHE A 25 5.07 -7.56 35.75
C PHE A 25 6.15 -8.57 36.14
N GLU A 26 5.74 -9.69 36.75
CA GLU A 26 6.58 -10.79 37.29
C GLU A 26 7.17 -10.64 38.71
N VAL A 27 6.46 -9.98 39.64
CA VAL A 27 6.71 -10.28 41.06
C VAL A 27 6.01 -11.60 41.38
N TYR A 28 6.74 -12.71 41.34
CA TYR A 28 6.27 -14.00 41.85
C TYR A 28 5.79 -13.83 43.29
N PRO A 29 4.48 -13.92 43.59
CA PRO A 29 4.01 -13.80 44.96
C PRO A 29 4.62 -14.94 45.79
N GLY A 30 5.40 -14.59 46.81
CA GLY A 30 6.00 -15.54 47.75
C GLY A 30 7.45 -15.96 47.51
N LYS A 31 8.15 -15.43 46.48
CA LYS A 31 9.58 -15.77 46.24
C LYS A 31 10.52 -14.57 46.04
N GLY A 32 10.01 -13.34 46.02
CA GLY A 32 10.87 -12.15 45.97
C GLY A 32 11.56 -11.94 47.33
N GLY A 33 12.87 -12.21 47.41
CA GLY A 33 13.69 -11.69 48.49
C GLY A 33 13.68 -10.15 48.49
N ASP A 34 14.16 -9.54 49.57
CA ASP A 34 14.22 -8.08 49.64
C ASP A 34 15.03 -7.52 48.46
N ILE A 35 14.39 -6.66 47.66
CA ILE A 35 14.97 -6.09 46.45
C ILE A 35 15.97 -4.97 46.79
N PHE A 36 15.95 -4.47 48.02
CA PHE A 36 16.83 -3.39 48.47
C PHE A 36 18.14 -3.95 49.04
N LYS A 37 19.26 -3.26 48.79
CA LYS A 37 20.57 -3.66 49.37
C LYS A 37 20.66 -3.29 50.85
N SER A 38 19.85 -2.33 51.30
CA SER A 38 19.81 -1.87 52.69
C SER A 38 18.48 -1.16 53.01
N GLU A 39 18.11 -1.11 54.30
CA GLU A 39 16.96 -0.33 54.77
C GLU A 39 17.11 1.18 54.53
N ALA A 40 18.36 1.68 54.48
CA ALA A 40 18.63 3.09 54.14
C ALA A 40 18.23 3.41 52.69
N GLU A 41 18.57 2.53 51.73
CA GLU A 41 18.19 2.66 50.32
C GLU A 41 16.67 2.63 50.14
N LYS A 42 16.00 1.70 50.84
CA LYS A 42 14.54 1.59 50.85
C LYS A 42 13.87 2.86 51.36
N THR A 43 14.36 3.39 52.48
CA THR A 43 13.82 4.63 53.07
C THR A 43 14.00 5.81 52.12
N GLN A 44 15.18 5.93 51.51
CA GLN A 44 15.47 6.99 50.53
C GLN A 44 14.55 6.93 49.30
N LEU A 45 14.30 5.72 48.77
CA LEU A 45 13.41 5.52 47.62
C LEU A 45 11.94 5.79 47.97
N VAL A 46 11.48 5.35 49.14
CA VAL A 46 10.11 5.61 49.62
C VAL A 46 9.88 7.10 49.85
N GLU A 47 10.85 7.80 50.45
CA GLU A 47 10.77 9.24 50.70
C GLU A 47 10.78 10.03 49.37
N GLY A 48 11.60 9.61 48.40
CA GLY A 48 11.62 10.17 47.04
C GLY A 48 10.28 9.99 46.32
N VAL A 49 9.63 8.82 46.43
CA VAL A 49 8.30 8.58 45.87
C VAL A 49 7.23 9.41 46.59
N ARG A 50 7.33 9.57 47.92
CA ARG A 50 6.41 10.43 48.69
C ARG A 50 6.55 11.90 48.31
N GLN A 51 7.79 12.40 48.17
CA GLN A 51 8.02 13.78 47.71
C GLN A 51 7.47 13.99 46.29
N LYS A 52 7.69 13.06 45.36
CA LYS A 52 7.11 13.12 44.00
C LYS A 52 5.58 13.15 44.04
N ARG A 53 4.94 12.29 44.84
CA ARG A 53 3.48 12.31 45.04
C ARG A 53 2.99 13.62 45.66
N SER A 54 3.71 14.19 46.63
CA SER A 54 3.34 15.48 47.24
C SER A 54 3.42 16.65 46.26
N LYS A 55 4.27 16.55 45.23
CA LYS A 55 4.37 17.52 44.13
C LYS A 55 3.29 17.32 43.06
N GLY A 56 2.45 16.29 43.18
CA GLY A 56 1.43 15.95 42.19
C GLY A 56 1.93 15.07 41.04
N ASP A 57 3.19 14.64 41.05
CA ASP A 57 3.72 13.70 40.07
C ASP A 57 3.26 12.28 40.42
N ILE A 58 2.09 11.92 39.88
CA ILE A 58 1.48 10.58 40.06
C ILE A 58 2.13 9.55 39.12
N ILE A 59 2.85 10.00 38.09
CA ILE A 59 3.34 9.18 36.98
C ILE A 59 4.83 8.81 37.20
N ARG A 60 5.20 7.56 36.90
CA ARG A 60 6.60 7.08 36.97
C ARG A 60 7.47 7.86 35.96
N GLU A 61 8.72 8.16 36.31
CA GLU A 61 9.66 8.90 35.44
C GLU A 61 9.92 8.21 34.09
N GLN A 62 9.80 6.88 34.05
CA GLN A 62 9.84 6.07 32.83
C GLN A 62 8.51 5.35 32.61
N CYS A 63 7.39 6.09 32.70
CA CYS A 63 6.12 5.53 32.32
C CYS A 63 6.05 5.43 30.79
N SER A 64 5.96 4.21 30.26
CA SER A 64 5.76 3.98 28.83
C SER A 64 4.48 4.65 28.28
N LEU A 65 3.56 5.08 29.17
CA LEU A 65 2.40 5.89 28.86
C LEU A 65 2.76 7.32 28.39
N LEU A 66 3.95 7.82 28.74
CA LEU A 66 4.44 9.16 28.33
C LEU A 66 5.42 9.10 27.15
N LEU A 67 5.91 7.91 26.77
CA LEU A 67 6.71 7.76 25.57
C LEU A 67 5.81 7.99 24.35
N ALA A 68 6.19 8.95 23.50
CA ALA A 68 5.51 9.19 22.25
C ALA A 68 5.57 7.91 21.39
N ARG A 69 4.46 7.17 21.30
CA ARG A 69 4.37 5.94 20.48
C ARG A 69 4.57 6.19 18.99
N VAL A 70 4.48 7.45 18.57
CA VAL A 70 4.84 7.89 17.22
C VAL A 70 5.89 8.99 17.34
N THR A 71 7.10 8.70 16.89
CA THR A 71 8.18 9.68 16.90
C THR A 71 7.92 10.78 15.85
N GLY A 72 8.56 11.95 16.01
CA GLY A 72 8.43 13.03 15.03
C GLY A 72 8.88 12.62 13.62
N LEU A 73 9.86 11.72 13.52
CA LEU A 73 10.34 11.18 12.26
C LEU A 73 9.29 10.25 11.62
N GLU A 74 8.69 9.36 12.40
CA GLU A 74 7.61 8.49 11.92
C GLU A 74 6.40 9.29 11.45
N ARG A 75 6.03 10.35 12.19
CA ARG A 75 4.97 11.26 11.78
C ARG A 75 5.29 11.89 10.42
N THR A 76 6.53 12.33 10.22
CA THR A 76 6.99 12.88 8.93
C THR A 76 6.90 11.83 7.83
N ALA A 77 7.35 10.60 8.09
CA ALA A 77 7.28 9.50 7.13
C ALA A 77 5.83 9.15 6.75
N LEU A 78 4.91 9.09 7.71
CA LEU A 78 3.49 8.86 7.47
C LEU A 78 2.85 10.00 6.66
N THR A 79 3.21 11.25 6.96
CA THR A 79 2.75 12.41 6.19
C THR A 79 3.26 12.34 4.75
N VAL A 80 4.55 12.05 4.54
CA VAL A 80 5.13 11.90 3.19
C VAL A 80 4.44 10.78 2.43
N ALA A 81 4.20 9.62 3.07
CA ALA A 81 3.45 8.52 2.45
C ALA A 81 2.04 8.96 2.03
N CYS A 82 1.31 9.69 2.87
CA CYS A 82 -0.02 10.22 2.52
C CYS A 82 0.03 11.19 1.34
N VAL A 83 1.02 12.09 1.31
CA VAL A 83 1.21 13.04 0.19
C VAL A 83 1.55 12.30 -1.10
N ILE A 84 2.41 11.27 -1.05
CA ILE A 84 2.74 10.44 -2.21
C ILE A 84 1.48 9.74 -2.74
N ILE A 85 0.65 9.15 -1.88
CA ILE A 85 -0.61 8.50 -2.29
C ILE A 85 -1.56 9.52 -2.94
N LEU A 86 -1.69 10.73 -2.39
CA LEU A 86 -2.56 11.75 -2.98
C LEU A 86 -2.00 12.27 -4.31
N ALA A 87 -0.69 12.46 -4.41
CA ALA A 87 -0.04 12.90 -5.64
C ALA A 87 -0.07 11.82 -6.73
N SER A 88 0.02 10.54 -6.37
CA SER A 88 0.03 9.43 -7.32
C SER A 88 -1.30 9.29 -8.07
N ILE A 89 -2.40 9.82 -7.55
CA ILE A 89 -3.70 9.87 -8.24
C ILE A 89 -3.63 10.68 -9.54
N PHE A 90 -2.74 11.68 -9.60
CA PHE A 90 -2.51 12.48 -10.81
C PHE A 90 -1.51 11.83 -11.76
N ALA A 91 -0.73 10.85 -11.30
CA ALA A 91 0.14 10.06 -12.15
C ALA A 91 -0.67 9.01 -12.93
N PRO A 92 -0.15 8.48 -14.05
CA PRO A 92 -0.83 7.45 -14.81
C PRO A 92 -1.00 6.16 -13.98
N TRP A 93 -2.25 5.73 -13.79
CA TRP A 93 -2.62 4.49 -13.10
C TRP A 93 -2.79 3.34 -14.07
N TYR A 94 -3.34 3.65 -15.24
CA TYR A 94 -3.53 2.70 -16.31
C TYR A 94 -2.74 3.14 -17.53
N SER A 95 -2.14 2.19 -18.22
CA SER A 95 -1.51 2.39 -19.51
C SER A 95 -2.00 1.35 -20.51
N ALA A 96 -2.27 1.79 -21.71
CA ALA A 96 -2.61 0.95 -22.85
C ALA A 96 -1.85 1.47 -24.07
N TYR A 97 -1.86 0.72 -25.17
CA TYR A 97 -1.27 1.23 -26.41
C TYR A 97 -2.06 0.78 -27.64
N ASN A 98 -1.96 1.62 -28.66
CA ASN A 98 -2.46 1.36 -29.99
C ASN A 98 -1.30 1.10 -30.94
N THR A 99 -1.31 -0.08 -31.59
CA THR A 99 -0.34 -0.43 -32.63
C THR A 99 -0.77 0.24 -33.92
N VAL A 100 -0.03 1.25 -34.35
CA VAL A 100 -0.23 1.87 -35.66
C VAL A 100 0.67 1.16 -36.66
N VAL A 101 0.05 0.61 -37.70
CA VAL A 101 0.77 0.01 -38.82
C VAL A 101 1.09 1.12 -39.81
N ASP A 102 2.36 1.51 -39.88
CA ASP A 102 2.80 2.47 -40.89
C ASP A 102 2.69 1.77 -42.25
N GLN A 103 1.72 2.19 -43.07
CA GLN A 103 1.69 1.79 -44.46
C GLN A 103 2.89 2.43 -45.15
N SER A 104 4.02 1.73 -45.15
CA SER A 104 5.21 2.22 -45.83
C SER A 104 4.87 2.42 -47.31
N SER A 105 5.16 3.60 -47.84
CA SER A 105 5.04 3.92 -49.27
C SER A 105 5.82 2.94 -50.16
N GLN A 106 6.78 2.20 -49.59
CA GLN A 106 7.46 1.07 -50.24
C GLN A 106 6.54 -0.08 -50.60
N SER A 107 5.54 -0.44 -49.77
CA SER A 107 4.59 -1.50 -50.13
C SER A 107 3.70 -1.10 -51.31
N ALA A 108 3.34 0.18 -51.41
CA ALA A 108 2.62 0.72 -52.56
C ALA A 108 3.50 0.80 -53.82
N ALA A 109 4.78 1.17 -53.67
CA ALA A 109 5.74 1.22 -54.78
C ALA A 109 6.11 -0.19 -55.31
N LEU A 110 6.27 -1.17 -54.41
CA LEU A 110 6.51 -2.58 -54.77
C LEU A 110 5.28 -3.21 -55.44
N ALA A 111 4.07 -2.91 -54.96
CA ALA A 111 2.83 -3.34 -55.61
C ALA A 111 2.69 -2.72 -57.02
N ALA A 112 3.06 -1.45 -57.20
CA ALA A 112 3.06 -0.78 -58.50
C ALA A 112 4.11 -1.36 -59.47
N GLN A 113 5.30 -1.74 -58.98
CA GLN A 113 6.31 -2.43 -59.79
C GLN A 113 5.90 -3.86 -60.19
N ALA A 114 5.22 -4.59 -59.29
CA ALA A 114 4.72 -5.93 -59.60
C ALA A 114 3.62 -5.94 -60.67
N SER A 115 2.81 -4.88 -60.77
CA SER A 115 1.77 -4.75 -61.79
C SER A 115 2.30 -4.48 -63.22
N GLY A 116 3.59 -4.19 -63.39
CA GLY A 116 4.21 -3.91 -64.69
C GLY A 116 4.97 -5.07 -65.33
N ALA A 117 5.20 -6.18 -64.61
CA ALA A 117 6.00 -7.30 -65.09
C ALA A 117 5.11 -8.41 -65.67
N THR A 118 4.82 -8.34 -66.97
CA THR A 118 4.18 -9.44 -67.71
C THR A 118 5.20 -10.55 -67.98
N GLY A 119 5.17 -11.64 -67.22
CA GLY A 119 5.63 -12.95 -67.72
C GLY A 119 6.59 -13.79 -66.87
N GLU A 120 7.11 -13.31 -65.75
CA GLU A 120 7.96 -14.13 -64.87
C GLU A 120 7.43 -14.10 -63.43
N GLU A 121 7.02 -15.26 -62.90
CA GLU A 121 6.73 -15.44 -61.48
C GLU A 121 8.03 -15.31 -60.68
N VAL A 122 8.42 -14.08 -60.39
CA VAL A 122 9.48 -13.80 -59.43
C VAL A 122 8.89 -14.04 -58.04
N ILE A 123 9.10 -15.25 -57.49
CA ILE A 123 8.81 -15.58 -56.09
C ILE A 123 9.86 -14.88 -55.21
N THR A 124 9.77 -13.55 -55.09
CA THR A 124 10.50 -12.84 -54.05
C THR A 124 9.78 -13.06 -52.73
N GLY A 125 10.23 -14.05 -51.96
CA GLY A 125 9.80 -14.34 -50.59
C GLY A 125 10.15 -13.25 -49.55
N ALA A 126 10.39 -12.01 -49.99
CA ALA A 126 10.59 -10.87 -49.12
C ALA A 126 9.22 -10.43 -48.58
N GLN A 127 8.73 -11.11 -47.54
CA GLN A 127 7.65 -10.58 -46.71
C GLN A 127 8.17 -9.29 -46.08
N VAL A 128 7.81 -8.15 -46.67
CA VAL A 128 8.06 -6.82 -46.09
C VAL A 128 7.27 -6.79 -44.78
N ARG A 129 7.97 -6.96 -43.66
CA ARG A 129 7.35 -6.86 -42.34
C ARG A 129 6.85 -5.43 -42.18
N PRO A 130 5.54 -5.23 -41.93
CA PRO A 130 5.03 -3.89 -41.70
C PRO A 130 5.78 -3.27 -40.53
N LYS A 131 6.24 -2.03 -40.70
CA LYS A 131 6.81 -1.27 -39.59
C LYS A 131 5.65 -0.87 -38.69
N THR A 132 5.64 -1.40 -37.47
CA THR A 132 4.64 -1.06 -36.47
C THR A 132 5.29 -0.22 -35.39
N HIS A 133 4.57 0.77 -34.89
CA HIS A 133 4.95 1.51 -33.70
C HIS A 133 3.77 1.59 -32.73
N ASN A 134 4.08 1.65 -31.44
CA ASN A 134 3.08 1.68 -30.37
C ASN A 134 2.90 3.12 -29.92
N VAL A 135 1.66 3.61 -29.95
CA VAL A 135 1.29 4.90 -29.39
C VAL A 135 0.76 4.64 -27.97
N PRO A 136 1.49 5.05 -26.91
CA PRO A 136 1.04 4.84 -25.55
C PRO A 136 -0.09 5.81 -25.21
N GLU A 137 -1.15 5.27 -24.62
CA GLU A 137 -2.21 6.03 -23.98
C GLU A 137 -2.19 5.72 -22.49
N SER A 138 -2.47 6.73 -21.68
CA SER A 138 -2.37 6.59 -20.24
C SER A 138 -3.48 7.37 -19.55
N LEU A 139 -3.99 6.81 -18.47
CA LEU A 139 -5.10 7.35 -17.72
C LEU A 139 -4.69 7.48 -16.26
N SER A 140 -4.80 8.69 -15.72
CA SER A 140 -4.57 8.95 -14.29
C SER A 140 -5.73 8.40 -13.44
N GLY A 141 -5.53 8.28 -12.13
CA GLY A 141 -6.59 7.83 -11.21
C GLY A 141 -7.82 8.74 -11.25
N ILE A 142 -7.63 10.07 -11.30
CA ILE A 142 -8.73 11.03 -11.51
C ILE A 142 -9.31 10.90 -12.93
N GLY A 143 -8.46 10.73 -13.94
CA GLY A 143 -8.90 10.51 -15.31
C GLY A 143 -9.86 9.32 -15.42
N ALA A 144 -9.56 8.23 -14.71
CA ALA A 144 -10.40 7.03 -14.63
C ALA A 144 -11.76 7.28 -14.00
N LEU A 145 -11.84 8.15 -12.98
CA LEU A 145 -13.12 8.55 -12.38
C LEU A 145 -13.97 9.38 -13.35
N ILE A 146 -13.36 10.31 -14.08
CA ILE A 146 -14.06 11.17 -15.04
C ILE A 146 -14.52 10.35 -16.25
N SER A 147 -13.68 9.42 -16.71
CA SER A 147 -13.97 8.55 -17.86
C SER A 147 -14.94 7.41 -17.54
N ILE A 148 -15.46 7.29 -16.31
CA ILE A 148 -16.38 6.21 -15.95
C ILE A 148 -17.69 6.28 -16.76
N GLY A 149 -18.10 7.47 -17.20
CA GLY A 149 -19.27 7.62 -18.05
C GLY A 149 -19.05 7.10 -19.48
N SER A 150 -17.89 7.36 -20.08
CA SER A 150 -17.59 7.00 -21.47
C SER A 150 -17.01 5.59 -21.60
N VAL A 151 -15.98 5.27 -20.83
CA VAL A 151 -15.28 3.97 -20.84
C VAL A 151 -16.03 2.96 -19.97
N GLY A 152 -16.62 3.42 -18.86
CA GLY A 152 -17.33 2.53 -17.94
C GLY A 152 -18.54 1.87 -18.59
N GLY A 153 -19.27 2.52 -19.50
CA GLY A 153 -20.38 1.88 -20.22
C GLY A 153 -19.97 0.60 -20.98
N ALA A 154 -18.78 0.61 -21.58
CA ALA A 154 -18.22 -0.54 -22.28
C ALA A 154 -17.68 -1.61 -21.30
N MET A 155 -17.12 -1.20 -20.16
CA MET A 155 -16.71 -2.14 -19.10
C MET A 155 -17.89 -2.78 -18.37
N PHE A 156 -18.97 -2.02 -18.11
CA PHE A 156 -20.18 -2.48 -17.42
C PHE A 156 -21.07 -3.37 -18.30
N SER A 157 -20.88 -3.35 -19.61
CA SER A 157 -21.53 -4.28 -20.55
C SER A 157 -20.70 -5.54 -20.83
N SER A 158 -19.48 -5.63 -20.28
CA SER A 158 -18.62 -6.81 -20.42
C SER A 158 -19.00 -7.91 -19.43
N GLY A 159 -18.30 -9.05 -19.44
CA GLY A 159 -18.59 -10.15 -18.52
C GLY A 159 -18.41 -9.79 -17.04
N PHE A 160 -19.07 -10.58 -16.18
CA PHE A 160 -19.21 -10.33 -14.74
C PHE A 160 -17.89 -10.04 -14.01
N ALA A 161 -16.81 -10.77 -14.34
CA ALA A 161 -15.50 -10.57 -13.71
C ALA A 161 -14.93 -9.16 -13.97
N LEU A 162 -15.15 -8.63 -15.18
CA LEU A 162 -14.68 -7.29 -15.57
C LEU A 162 -15.49 -6.20 -14.88
N ILE A 163 -16.83 -6.37 -14.82
CA ILE A 163 -17.73 -5.49 -14.06
C ILE A 163 -17.28 -5.38 -12.60
N LEU A 164 -17.06 -6.53 -11.95
CA LEU A 164 -16.68 -6.57 -10.55
C LEU A 164 -15.29 -5.94 -10.33
N THR A 165 -14.35 -6.19 -11.23
CA THR A 165 -13.02 -5.57 -11.19
C THR A 165 -13.12 -4.04 -11.32
N ALA A 166 -13.94 -3.53 -12.25
CA ALA A 166 -14.17 -2.09 -12.41
C ALA A 166 -14.76 -1.46 -11.14
N LEU A 167 -15.74 -2.10 -10.50
CA LEU A 167 -16.32 -1.64 -9.23
C LEU A 167 -15.28 -1.63 -8.09
N ILE A 168 -14.46 -2.67 -8.00
CA ILE A 168 -13.38 -2.75 -7.00
C ILE A 168 -12.37 -1.62 -7.22
N MET A 169 -11.96 -1.36 -8.47
CA MET A 169 -11.03 -0.29 -8.79
C MET A 169 -11.62 1.10 -8.55
N LEU A 170 -12.93 1.27 -8.74
CA LEU A 170 -13.64 2.50 -8.37
C LEU A 170 -13.56 2.75 -6.86
N VAL A 171 -13.93 1.75 -6.04
CA VAL A 171 -13.84 1.84 -4.58
C VAL A 171 -12.40 2.08 -4.12
N TYR A 172 -11.44 1.38 -4.72
CA TYR A 172 -10.01 1.59 -4.47
C TYR A 172 -9.59 3.05 -4.71
N THR A 173 -10.05 3.65 -5.81
CA THR A 173 -9.74 5.05 -6.15
C THR A 173 -10.31 6.02 -5.12
N LEU A 174 -11.55 5.81 -4.68
CA LEU A 174 -12.18 6.62 -3.64
C LEU A 174 -11.43 6.49 -2.29
N LEU A 175 -11.04 5.28 -1.92
CA LEU A 175 -10.25 5.04 -0.70
C LEU A 175 -8.84 5.65 -0.77
N SER A 176 -8.25 5.72 -1.97
CA SER A 176 -6.97 6.40 -2.23
C SER A 176 -7.01 7.90 -1.95
N ILE A 177 -8.19 8.52 -1.98
CA ILE A 177 -8.39 9.90 -1.57
C ILE A 177 -8.74 9.97 -0.08
N ALA A 178 -9.74 9.19 0.35
CA ALA A 178 -10.32 9.31 1.68
C ALA A 178 -9.36 8.90 2.81
N LEU A 179 -8.64 7.79 2.67
CA LEU A 179 -7.80 7.24 3.75
C LEU A 179 -6.57 8.12 4.05
N PRO A 180 -5.78 8.60 3.06
CA PRO A 180 -4.66 9.50 3.36
C PRO A 180 -5.10 10.80 4.02
N ILE A 181 -6.22 11.39 3.58
CA ILE A 181 -6.79 12.59 4.21
C ILE A 181 -7.20 12.27 5.66
N TYR A 182 -7.84 11.13 5.89
CA TYR A 182 -8.25 10.71 7.23
C TYR A 182 -7.06 10.44 8.16
N VAL A 183 -5.99 9.83 7.66
CA VAL A 183 -4.72 9.64 8.38
C VAL A 183 -4.08 10.99 8.71
N LEU A 184 -3.98 11.90 7.75
CA LEU A 184 -3.44 13.24 7.98
C LEU A 184 -4.25 14.00 9.04
N MET A 185 -5.58 13.97 8.96
CA MET A 185 -6.44 14.55 9.99
C MET A 185 -6.17 13.92 11.37
N ALA A 186 -6.01 12.60 11.45
CA ALA A 186 -5.71 11.90 12.70
C ALA A 186 -4.33 12.25 13.28
N LEU A 187 -3.32 12.43 12.42
CA LEU A 187 -1.95 12.80 12.81
C LEU A 187 -1.88 14.25 13.33
N TYR A 188 -2.63 15.17 12.73
CA TYR A 188 -2.57 16.61 13.05
C TYR A 188 -3.71 17.13 13.93
N LYS A 189 -4.67 16.28 14.34
CA LYS A 189 -5.73 16.66 15.27
C LYS A 189 -5.13 17.10 16.60
N LYS A 190 -5.21 18.40 16.91
CA LYS A 190 -4.91 18.95 18.23
C LYS A 190 -6.11 18.66 19.16
N GLY A 191 -6.09 17.50 19.81
CA GLY A 191 -7.12 17.10 20.78
C GLY A 191 -6.67 17.28 22.23
N LYS A 192 -7.64 17.36 23.15
CA LYS A 192 -7.41 17.19 24.61
C LYS A 192 -7.24 15.71 25.01
N GLU A 193 -7.15 14.82 24.03
CA GLU A 193 -7.04 13.37 24.22
C GLU A 193 -5.66 13.02 24.80
N SER A 194 -5.61 11.97 25.61
CA SER A 194 -4.34 11.44 26.10
C SER A 194 -3.50 10.86 24.96
N ALA A 195 -2.18 10.82 25.12
CA ALA A 195 -1.27 10.31 24.09
C ALA A 195 -1.59 8.85 23.68
N ASP A 196 -2.02 8.02 24.63
CA ASP A 196 -2.41 6.63 24.37
C ASP A 196 -3.74 6.53 23.61
N GLU A 197 -4.75 7.34 23.94
CA GLU A 197 -6.01 7.36 23.19
C GLU A 197 -5.78 7.78 21.74
N ALA A 198 -4.92 8.79 21.54
CA ALA A 198 -4.53 9.24 20.21
C ALA A 198 -3.81 8.13 19.42
N ALA A 199 -2.89 7.39 20.07
CA ALA A 199 -2.18 6.28 19.45
C ALA A 199 -3.10 5.09 19.11
N LEU A 200 -4.00 4.70 20.03
CA LEU A 200 -4.98 3.64 19.78
C LEU A 200 -5.95 4.00 18.66
N ARG A 201 -6.37 5.27 18.57
CA ARG A 201 -7.16 5.74 17.42
C ARG A 201 -6.34 5.65 16.14
N LEU A 202 -5.11 6.17 16.14
CA LEU A 202 -4.25 6.15 14.95
C LEU A 202 -4.01 4.71 14.48
N LYS A 203 -3.76 3.76 15.39
CA LYS A 203 -3.65 2.32 15.10
C LYS A 203 -4.87 1.78 14.37
N LYS A 204 -6.08 2.08 14.88
CA LYS A 204 -7.34 1.66 14.22
C LYS A 204 -7.46 2.25 12.81
N ILE A 205 -7.12 3.52 12.65
CA ILE A 205 -7.18 4.22 11.35
C ILE A 205 -6.17 3.61 10.37
N LEU A 206 -4.92 3.40 10.83
CA LEU A 206 -3.85 2.85 10.01
C LEU A 206 -4.18 1.43 9.52
N ARG A 207 -4.86 0.62 10.33
CA ARG A 207 -5.31 -0.73 9.93
C ARG A 207 -6.28 -0.72 8.73
N TYR A 208 -7.08 0.34 8.54
CA TYR A 208 -7.95 0.42 7.36
C TYR A 208 -7.18 0.56 6.05
N ASN A 209 -5.89 0.93 6.07
CA ASN A 209 -5.05 0.97 4.88
C ASN A 209 -4.74 -0.44 4.31
N TRP A 210 -5.09 -1.52 5.02
CA TRP A 210 -5.10 -2.87 4.44
C TRP A 210 -6.24 -3.06 3.43
N VAL A 211 -7.33 -2.30 3.52
CA VAL A 211 -8.50 -2.48 2.64
C VAL A 211 -8.14 -2.24 1.17
N PRO A 212 -7.49 -1.13 0.76
CA PRO A 212 -7.03 -0.95 -0.62
C PRO A 212 -6.10 -2.05 -1.11
N VAL A 213 -5.20 -2.54 -0.26
CA VAL A 213 -4.27 -3.64 -0.60
C VAL A 213 -5.05 -4.92 -0.90
N ILE A 214 -6.02 -5.27 -0.05
CA ILE A 214 -6.89 -6.43 -0.24
C ILE A 214 -7.77 -6.27 -1.49
N LEU A 215 -8.31 -5.08 -1.75
CA LEU A 215 -9.10 -4.79 -2.94
C LEU A 215 -8.29 -5.01 -4.21
N LEU A 216 -7.04 -4.52 -4.26
CA LEU A 216 -6.19 -4.74 -5.42
C LEU A 216 -5.83 -6.23 -5.59
N ALA A 217 -5.55 -6.93 -4.49
CA ALA A 217 -5.32 -8.37 -4.54
C ALA A 217 -6.57 -9.13 -5.04
N ALA A 218 -7.77 -8.72 -4.62
CA ALA A 218 -9.02 -9.28 -5.11
C ALA A 218 -9.23 -9.00 -6.61
N ALA A 219 -8.96 -7.78 -7.09
CA ALA A 219 -8.99 -7.44 -8.51
C ALA A 219 -8.00 -8.31 -9.32
N PHE A 220 -6.80 -8.53 -8.78
CA PHE A 220 -5.83 -9.42 -9.39
C PHE A 220 -6.33 -10.87 -9.46
N VAL A 221 -6.93 -11.39 -8.39
CA VAL A 221 -7.54 -12.74 -8.41
C VAL A 221 -8.69 -12.82 -9.42
N LEU A 222 -9.52 -11.77 -9.52
CA LEU A 222 -10.61 -11.71 -10.50
C LEU A 222 -10.12 -11.75 -11.94
N SER A 223 -8.91 -11.23 -12.21
CA SER A 223 -8.32 -11.28 -13.53
C SER A 223 -8.08 -12.71 -14.04
N PHE A 224 -7.97 -13.72 -13.17
CA PHE A 224 -7.81 -15.13 -13.57
C PHE A 224 -9.09 -15.78 -14.08
N PHE A 225 -10.27 -15.26 -13.72
CA PHE A 225 -11.54 -15.81 -14.23
C PHE A 225 -11.74 -15.51 -15.70
N GLY A 226 -11.09 -14.46 -16.20
CA GLY A 226 -11.19 -14.01 -17.57
C GLY A 226 -12.57 -13.44 -17.91
N SER A 227 -12.62 -12.61 -18.94
CA SER A 227 -13.89 -12.15 -19.51
C SER A 227 -13.65 -11.67 -20.92
N ASP A 228 -14.55 -12.02 -21.83
CA ASP A 228 -14.59 -11.36 -23.12
C ASP A 228 -15.02 -9.89 -22.92
N TYR A 229 -14.43 -9.02 -23.73
CA TYR A 229 -14.82 -7.63 -23.78
C TYR A 229 -16.15 -7.50 -24.53
N ALA A 230 -17.03 -6.61 -24.07
CA ALA A 230 -18.16 -6.18 -24.88
C ALA A 230 -17.66 -5.57 -26.19
N SER A 231 -18.43 -5.75 -27.27
CA SER A 231 -18.10 -5.22 -28.60
C SER A 231 -17.79 -3.72 -28.53
N GLY A 232 -16.53 -3.34 -28.73
CA GLY A 232 -16.08 -1.94 -28.71
C GLY A 232 -14.82 -1.66 -27.88
N VAL A 233 -14.56 -2.39 -26.79
CA VAL A 233 -13.37 -2.13 -25.94
C VAL A 233 -12.09 -2.61 -26.63
N SER A 234 -12.13 -3.80 -27.24
CA SER A 234 -10.99 -4.34 -28.00
C SER A 234 -10.63 -3.50 -29.24
N SER A 235 -11.57 -2.69 -29.75
CA SER A 235 -11.30 -1.73 -30.82
C SER A 235 -10.71 -0.40 -30.34
N MET A 236 -10.77 -0.09 -29.04
CA MET A 236 -10.17 1.14 -28.50
C MET A 236 -8.68 0.98 -28.20
N PHE A 237 -8.25 -0.21 -27.78
CA PHE A 237 -6.87 -0.48 -27.41
C PHE A 237 -6.39 -1.85 -27.89
N THR A 238 -5.41 -1.84 -28.79
CA THR A 238 -4.81 -3.08 -29.32
C THR A 238 -4.10 -3.91 -28.24
N SER A 239 -3.64 -3.28 -27.16
CA SER A 239 -2.93 -3.93 -26.05
C SER A 239 -3.80 -4.86 -25.20
N PHE A 240 -5.13 -4.69 -25.22
CA PHE A 240 -6.03 -5.51 -24.41
C PHE A 240 -6.36 -6.87 -25.05
N GLY A 241 -6.02 -7.06 -26.32
CA GLY A 241 -6.32 -8.30 -27.04
C GLY A 241 -7.83 -8.58 -27.11
N THR A 242 -8.20 -9.86 -27.12
CA THR A 242 -9.59 -10.30 -27.26
C THR A 242 -10.32 -10.51 -25.94
N SER A 243 -9.59 -10.78 -24.86
CA SER A 243 -10.15 -11.15 -23.56
C SER A 243 -9.35 -10.55 -22.41
N TYR A 244 -10.06 -10.12 -21.37
CA TYR A 244 -9.47 -9.72 -20.10
C TYR A 244 -8.83 -10.92 -19.40
N GLY A 245 -7.65 -10.72 -18.83
CA GLY A 245 -6.89 -11.76 -18.13
C GLY A 245 -5.80 -11.14 -17.25
N PRO A 246 -5.01 -11.97 -16.52
CA PRO A 246 -3.98 -11.48 -15.60
C PRO A 246 -2.86 -10.72 -16.32
N GLY A 247 -2.51 -11.13 -17.55
CA GLY A 247 -1.53 -10.43 -18.37
C GLY A 247 -2.00 -9.02 -18.76
N VAL A 248 -3.27 -8.86 -19.12
CA VAL A 248 -3.86 -7.56 -19.43
C VAL A 248 -3.99 -6.71 -18.19
N PHE A 249 -4.43 -7.28 -17.06
CA PHE A 249 -4.51 -6.57 -15.79
C PHE A 249 -3.15 -6.00 -15.37
N LEU A 250 -2.12 -6.85 -15.26
CA LEU A 250 -0.78 -6.43 -14.88
C LEU A 250 -0.13 -5.52 -15.93
N GLY A 251 -0.31 -5.82 -17.21
CA GLY A 251 0.22 -5.01 -18.31
C GLY A 251 -0.43 -3.63 -18.40
N SER A 252 -1.66 -3.49 -17.91
CA SER A 252 -2.36 -2.21 -17.85
C SER A 252 -1.97 -1.36 -16.64
N MET A 253 -1.38 -1.94 -15.59
CA MET A 253 -0.97 -1.19 -14.40
C MET A 253 0.21 -0.27 -14.71
N SER A 254 0.14 0.97 -14.23
CA SER A 254 1.21 1.95 -14.35
C SER A 254 1.73 2.38 -12.98
N TRP A 255 2.82 3.16 -12.98
CA TRP A 255 3.55 3.60 -11.79
C TRP A 255 2.69 4.30 -10.74
N GLY A 256 1.69 5.09 -11.14
CA GLY A 256 0.83 5.79 -10.20
C GLY A 256 0.14 4.82 -9.24
N LEU A 257 -0.36 3.70 -9.76
CA LEU A 257 -1.03 2.69 -8.96
C LEU A 257 -0.06 1.94 -8.05
N LEU A 258 1.16 1.62 -8.53
CA LEU A 258 2.20 0.99 -7.72
C LEU A 258 2.64 1.89 -6.54
N LEU A 259 2.77 3.20 -6.78
CA LEU A 259 3.09 4.18 -5.72
C LEU A 259 1.98 4.26 -4.68
N THR A 260 0.71 4.26 -5.11
CA THR A 260 -0.45 4.24 -4.21
C THR A 260 -0.43 3.00 -3.30
N VAL A 261 -0.19 1.82 -3.88
CA VAL A 261 -0.11 0.55 -3.13
C VAL A 261 1.06 0.55 -2.16
N GLY A 262 2.25 0.98 -2.61
CA GLY A 262 3.44 1.09 -1.77
C GLY A 262 3.20 2.01 -0.57
N GLY A 263 2.57 3.16 -0.80
CA GLY A 263 2.17 4.07 0.28
C GLY A 263 1.20 3.42 1.26
N PHE A 264 0.18 2.70 0.77
CA PHE A 264 -0.75 1.98 1.63
C PHE A 264 -0.08 0.89 2.46
N PHE A 265 0.89 0.15 1.92
CA PHE A 265 1.68 -0.81 2.69
C PHE A 265 2.42 -0.12 3.83
N VAL A 266 3.11 1.00 3.58
CA VAL A 266 3.84 1.75 4.62
C VAL A 266 2.89 2.16 5.76
N LEU A 267 1.72 2.71 5.43
CA LEU A 267 0.72 3.09 6.42
C LEU A 267 0.17 1.87 7.19
N ALA A 268 -0.15 0.79 6.48
CA ALA A 268 -0.75 -0.41 7.04
C ALA A 268 0.21 -1.16 7.99
N PHE A 269 1.49 -1.28 7.61
CA PHE A 269 2.52 -1.88 8.47
C PHE A 269 2.76 -1.08 9.74
N LYS A 270 2.77 0.26 9.65
CA LYS A 270 2.89 1.09 10.86
C LYS A 270 1.69 0.88 11.81
N GLY A 271 0.51 0.60 11.28
CA GLY A 271 -0.67 0.24 12.09
C GLY A 271 -0.61 -1.12 12.79
N ILE A 272 0.34 -2.00 12.41
CA ILE A 272 0.61 -3.26 13.11
C ILE A 272 1.62 -3.03 14.23
N GLU A 273 2.62 -2.17 13.99
CA GLU A 273 3.71 -1.87 14.92
C GLU A 273 3.23 -1.09 16.16
N ILE A 274 2.37 -0.09 15.98
CA ILE A 274 1.67 0.62 17.08
C ILE A 274 0.68 -0.34 17.72
#